data_AF-A0A069CRQ9-F1
#
_entry.id   AF-A0A069CRQ9-F1
#
_cell.length_a   1.000
_cell.length_b   1.000
_cell.length_c   1.000
_cell.angle_alpha   90.00
_cell.angle_beta   90.00
_cell.angle_gamma   90.00
#
_symmetry.space_group_name_H-M   'P 1'
#
loop_
_entity.id
_entity.type
_entity.pdbx_description
1 polymer ?
#
loop_
_entity_poly.entity_id
_entity_poly.type
_entity_poly.pdbx_seq_one_letter_code
_entity_poly.pdbx_strand_id
1 'polypeptide(L)'
;MIEADEVKTVRIWLKKDLVKIVQLAKLADNLDLVLDKPQMTKYNEAVKIWDIVQDIFAVIPEQETRILELAYIDRLADMQILERLGFESTATFYRYKRRAISDFTELFILLPIGKQQVDKEFTARKMIRN
;
A
#
# COMPACT_ATOMS: atom_id res chain seq x y z
N MET A 1 -3.57 18.28 -7.96
CA MET A 1 -4.47 18.13 -6.80
C MET A 1 -5.16 16.78 -6.96
N ILE A 2 -4.89 15.83 -6.07
CA ILE A 2 -5.43 14.46 -6.14
C ILE A 2 -6.86 14.47 -5.61
N GLU A 3 -7.74 13.74 -6.28
CA GLU A 3 -9.16 13.72 -5.93
C GLU A 3 -9.41 12.86 -4.67
N ALA A 4 -10.40 13.24 -3.87
CA ALA A 4 -10.74 12.51 -2.64
C ALA A 4 -11.11 11.03 -2.90
N ASP A 5 -11.65 10.75 -4.09
CA ASP A 5 -12.01 9.40 -4.51
C ASP A 5 -10.79 8.53 -4.86
N GLU A 6 -9.70 9.12 -5.37
CA GLU A 6 -8.43 8.44 -5.62
C GLU A 6 -7.78 8.01 -4.31
N VAL A 7 -7.72 8.90 -3.32
CA VAL A 7 -7.21 8.60 -1.97
C VAL A 7 -8.00 7.45 -1.33
N LYS A 8 -9.33 7.46 -1.46
CA LYS A 8 -10.18 6.38 -0.96
C LYS A 8 -9.93 5.06 -1.70
N THR A 9 -9.65 5.12 -2.99
CA THR A 9 -9.37 3.95 -3.83
C THR A 9 -8.04 3.31 -3.43
N VAL A 10 -6.97 4.10 -3.35
CA VAL A 10 -5.66 3.65 -2.87
C VAL A 10 -5.75 3.09 -1.46
N ARG A 11 -6.47 3.75 -0.53
CA ARG A 11 -6.65 3.24 0.84
C ARG A 11 -7.28 1.85 0.89
N ILE A 12 -8.27 1.57 0.04
CA ILE A 12 -8.91 0.26 0.01
C ILE A 12 -8.00 -0.78 -0.67
N TRP A 13 -7.29 -0.38 -1.73
CA TRP A 13 -6.30 -1.24 -2.38
C TRP A 13 -5.19 -1.64 -1.41
N LEU A 14 -4.62 -0.69 -0.66
CA LEU A 14 -3.62 -0.94 0.39
C LEU A 14 -4.10 -1.98 1.41
N LYS A 15 -5.36 -1.91 1.84
CA LYS A 15 -5.93 -2.87 2.80
C LYS A 15 -6.09 -4.29 2.25
N LYS A 16 -6.38 -4.42 0.96
CA LYS A 16 -6.76 -5.71 0.35
C LYS A 16 -5.55 -6.43 -0.25
N ASP A 17 -4.72 -5.68 -0.98
CA ASP A 17 -3.80 -6.26 -1.95
C ASP A 17 -2.34 -6.06 -1.56
N LEU A 18 -1.99 -5.01 -0.79
CA LEU A 18 -0.60 -4.78 -0.39
C LEU A 18 -0.02 -5.98 0.37
N VAL A 19 -0.75 -6.54 1.34
CA VAL A 19 -0.29 -7.75 2.06
C VAL A 19 -0.04 -8.92 1.14
N LYS A 20 -0.92 -9.16 0.16
CA LYS A 20 -0.73 -10.28 -0.78
C LYS A 20 0.51 -10.06 -1.64
N ILE A 21 0.73 -8.82 -2.07
CA ILE A 21 1.91 -8.42 -2.83
C ILE A 21 3.17 -8.64 -1.99
N VAL A 22 3.19 -8.18 -0.74
CA VAL A 22 4.32 -8.38 0.17
C VAL A 22 4.57 -9.88 0.43
N GLN A 23 3.51 -10.67 0.64
CA GLN A 23 3.63 -12.12 0.83
C GLN A 23 4.21 -12.80 -0.42
N LEU A 24 3.74 -12.44 -1.61
CA LEU A 24 4.25 -12.99 -2.87
C LEU A 24 5.69 -12.56 -3.15
N ALA A 25 6.06 -11.31 -2.84
CA ALA A 25 7.43 -10.83 -2.96
C ALA A 25 8.37 -11.56 -1.98
N LYS A 26 8.00 -11.65 -0.69
CA LYS A 26 8.79 -12.36 0.35
C LYS A 26 8.92 -13.86 0.11
N LEU A 27 7.92 -14.50 -0.51
CA LEU A 27 8.01 -15.91 -0.90
C LEU A 27 9.10 -16.14 -1.94
N ALA A 28 9.46 -15.13 -2.72
CA ALA A 28 10.45 -15.27 -3.76
C ALA A 28 11.88 -15.02 -3.32
N ASP A 29 12.11 -14.33 -2.21
CA ASP A 29 13.43 -14.32 -1.59
C ASP A 29 13.84 -15.73 -1.08
N ASN A 30 12.88 -16.65 -0.94
CA ASN A 30 13.08 -18.06 -0.58
C ASN A 30 13.06 -18.99 -1.82
N LEU A 31 13.85 -18.62 -2.83
CA LEU A 31 13.93 -19.24 -4.16
C LEU A 31 14.37 -20.72 -4.14
N ASP A 32 13.37 -21.61 -4.13
CA ASP A 32 13.42 -22.92 -4.80
C ASP A 32 12.03 -23.37 -5.32
N LEU A 33 11.07 -22.43 -5.37
CA LEU A 33 9.71 -22.70 -5.85
C LEU A 33 9.64 -22.63 -7.38
N VAL A 34 9.52 -23.79 -8.01
CA VAL A 34 9.17 -23.91 -9.43
C VAL A 34 7.72 -23.47 -9.62
N LEU A 35 7.52 -22.19 -9.98
CA LEU A 35 6.20 -21.66 -10.33
C LEU A 35 5.85 -21.98 -11.79
N ASP A 36 4.56 -22.21 -12.07
CA ASP A 36 4.07 -22.31 -13.45
C ASP A 36 4.05 -20.94 -14.17
N LYS A 37 3.93 -20.92 -15.50
CA LYS A 37 3.98 -19.67 -16.30
C LYS A 37 2.94 -18.61 -15.85
N PRO A 38 1.66 -18.94 -15.60
CA PRO A 38 0.68 -17.97 -15.10
C PRO A 38 1.03 -17.40 -13.72
N GLN A 39 1.53 -18.22 -12.80
CA GLN A 39 1.96 -17.79 -11.47
C GLN A 39 3.20 -16.90 -11.56
N MET A 40 4.14 -17.21 -12.46
CA MET A 40 5.31 -16.37 -12.74
C MET A 40 4.94 -14.95 -13.20
N THR A 41 3.90 -14.78 -14.01
CA THR A 41 3.45 -13.44 -14.44
C THR A 41 2.92 -12.62 -13.26
N LYS A 42 2.05 -13.22 -12.43
CA LYS A 42 1.51 -12.56 -11.22
C LYS A 42 2.61 -12.24 -10.22
N TYR A 43 3.58 -13.14 -10.10
CA TYR A 43 4.77 -12.96 -9.27
C TYR A 43 5.59 -11.75 -9.73
N ASN A 44 5.96 -11.68 -11.02
CA ASN A 44 6.73 -10.55 -11.55
C ASN A 44 6.00 -9.21 -11.41
N GLU A 45 4.67 -9.20 -11.52
CA GLU A 45 3.87 -8.01 -11.25
C GLU A 45 3.91 -7.61 -9.76
N ALA A 46 3.81 -8.58 -8.85
CA ALA A 46 3.91 -8.33 -7.41
C ALA A 46 5.28 -7.77 -7.02
N VAL A 47 6.38 -8.31 -7.53
CA VAL A 47 7.74 -7.80 -7.27
C VAL A 47 7.88 -6.36 -7.73
N LYS A 48 7.46 -6.04 -8.97
CA LYS A 48 7.51 -4.66 -9.47
C LYS A 48 6.72 -3.68 -8.62
N ILE A 49 5.54 -4.09 -8.14
CA ILE A 49 4.75 -3.24 -7.25
C ILE A 49 5.44 -3.10 -5.88
N TRP A 50 6.04 -4.17 -5.38
CA TRP A 50 6.78 -4.13 -4.12
C TRP A 50 7.99 -3.20 -4.19
N ASP A 51 8.77 -3.26 -5.27
CA ASP A 51 9.90 -2.36 -5.51
C ASP A 51 9.45 -0.90 -5.50
N ILE A 52 8.34 -0.59 -6.18
CA ILE A 52 7.72 0.74 -6.14
C ILE A 52 7.34 1.16 -4.73
N VAL A 53 6.71 0.27 -3.95
CA VAL A 53 6.33 0.56 -2.56
C VAL A 53 7.56 0.86 -1.71
N GLN A 54 8.64 0.09 -1.90
CA GLN A 54 9.92 0.32 -1.21
C GLN A 54 10.53 1.68 -1.59
N ASP A 55 10.53 2.04 -2.88
CA ASP A 55 11.01 3.34 -3.35
C ASP A 55 10.20 4.50 -2.74
N ILE A 56 8.88 4.34 -2.63
CA ILE A 56 8.01 5.33 -1.98
C ILE A 56 8.31 5.42 -0.47
N PHE A 57 8.48 4.29 0.20
CA PHE A 57 8.82 4.26 1.63
C PHE A 57 10.18 4.88 1.94
N ALA A 58 11.12 4.84 0.99
CA ALA A 58 12.43 5.45 1.12
C ALA A 58 12.41 6.99 1.10
N VAL A 59 11.36 7.61 0.53
CA VAL A 59 11.23 9.08 0.45
C VAL A 59 10.26 9.67 1.48
N ILE A 60 9.31 8.89 1.98
CA ILE A 60 8.39 9.30 3.04
C ILE A 60 9.14 9.32 4.38
N PRO A 61 8.86 10.28 5.29
CA PRO A 61 9.49 10.30 6.60
C PRO A 61 9.28 8.98 7.37
N GLU A 62 10.32 8.55 8.11
CA GLU A 62 10.37 7.23 8.75
C GLU A 62 9.15 6.93 9.64
N GLN A 63 8.69 7.91 10.42
CA GLN A 63 7.56 7.73 11.33
C GLN A 63 6.26 7.42 10.56
N GLU A 64 6.02 8.09 9.45
CA GLU A 64 4.89 7.87 8.54
C GLU A 64 5.00 6.56 7.80
N THR A 65 6.18 6.22 7.29
CA THR A 65 6.47 4.92 6.70
C THR A 65 6.11 3.82 7.70
N ARG A 66 6.52 3.95 8.95
CA ARG A 66 6.23 2.96 9.99
C ARG A 66 4.75 2.87 10.34
N ILE A 67 4.00 3.96 10.29
CA ILE A 67 2.52 3.92 10.39
C ILE A 67 1.92 3.11 9.24
N LEU A 68 2.37 3.33 8.00
CA LEU A 68 1.84 2.63 6.83
C LEU A 68 2.16 1.13 6.88
N GLU A 69 3.38 0.76 7.23
CA GLU A 69 3.78 -0.63 7.37
C GLU A 69 2.97 -1.35 8.45
N LEU A 70 2.87 -0.77 9.65
CA LEU A 70 2.12 -1.40 10.75
C LEU A 70 0.63 -1.52 10.41
N ALA A 71 0.05 -0.53 9.72
CA ALA A 71 -1.37 -0.53 9.36
C ALA A 71 -1.72 -1.46 8.19
N TYR A 72 -0.89 -1.51 7.16
CA TYR A 72 -1.24 -2.15 5.88
C TYR A 72 -0.43 -3.40 5.56
N ILE A 73 0.74 -3.60 6.18
CA ILE A 73 1.51 -4.84 6.06
C ILE A 73 1.23 -5.74 7.27
N ASP A 74 1.45 -5.21 8.48
CA ASP A 74 1.28 -5.97 9.73
C ASP A 74 -0.19 -6.04 10.20
N ARG A 75 -1.09 -5.26 9.57
CA ARG A 75 -2.54 -5.20 9.84
C ARG A 75 -2.91 -4.92 11.30
N LEU A 76 -2.11 -4.13 11.99
CA LEU A 76 -2.42 -3.70 13.35
C LEU A 76 -3.59 -2.72 13.37
N ALA A 77 -4.37 -2.76 14.46
CA ALA A 77 -5.40 -1.76 14.71
C ALA A 77 -4.76 -0.43 15.14
N ASP A 78 -5.42 0.69 14.82
CA ASP A 78 -4.91 2.04 15.04
C ASP A 78 -4.42 2.29 16.48
N MET A 79 -5.13 1.75 17.48
CA MET A 79 -4.71 1.87 18.89
C MET A 79 -3.40 1.13 19.18
N GLN A 80 -3.20 -0.05 18.60
CA GLN A 80 -1.95 -0.81 18.77
C GLN A 80 -0.77 -0.10 18.11
N ILE A 81 -1.00 0.55 16.97
CA ILE A 81 0.02 1.34 16.27
C ILE A 81 0.38 2.57 17.09
N LEU A 82 -0.63 3.30 17.60
CA LEU A 82 -0.46 4.46 18.46
C LEU A 82 0.40 4.11 19.68
N GLU A 83 0.05 3.04 20.39
CA GLU A 83 0.80 2.55 21.55
C GLU A 83 2.23 2.15 21.17
N ARG A 84 2.40 1.38 20.09
CA ARG A 84 3.71 0.85 19.68
C ARG A 84 4.67 1.91 19.18
N LEU A 85 4.17 2.99 18.59
CA LEU A 85 4.95 4.13 18.13
C LEU A 85 5.08 5.24 19.18
N GLY A 86 4.49 5.07 20.37
CA GLY A 86 4.63 6.01 21.48
C GLY A 86 4.02 7.39 21.22
N PHE A 87 2.94 7.48 20.45
CA PHE A 87 2.28 8.76 20.21
C PHE A 87 1.61 9.28 21.49
N GLU A 88 1.89 10.53 21.85
CA GLU A 88 1.34 11.19 23.05
C GLU A 88 -0.18 11.42 22.98
N SER A 89 -0.74 11.50 21.77
CA SER A 89 -2.18 11.68 21.58
C SER A 89 -2.71 11.03 20.31
N THR A 90 -3.99 10.64 20.37
CA THR A 90 -4.75 10.14 19.22
C THR A 90 -4.81 11.19 18.10
N ALA A 91 -4.98 12.47 18.43
CA ALA A 91 -5.05 13.54 17.45
C ALA A 91 -3.74 13.68 16.65
N THR A 92 -2.59 13.62 17.33
CA THR A 92 -1.27 13.65 16.67
C THR A 92 -1.11 12.43 15.77
N PHE A 93 -1.41 11.23 16.26
CA PHE A 93 -1.35 10.00 15.46
C PHE A 93 -2.18 10.10 14.17
N TYR A 94 -3.44 10.52 14.26
CA TYR A 94 -4.30 10.61 13.08
C TYR A 94 -3.84 11.70 12.08
N ARG A 95 -3.18 12.77 12.53
CA ARG A 95 -2.56 13.75 11.63
C ARG A 95 -1.41 13.14 10.85
N TYR A 96 -0.49 12.46 11.52
CA TYR A 96 0.64 11.76 10.86
C TYR A 96 0.12 10.68 9.91
N LYS A 97 -0.84 9.87 10.35
CA LYS A 97 -1.45 8.83 9.51
C LYS A 97 -2.12 9.41 8.26
N ARG A 98 -2.84 10.54 8.39
CA ARG A 98 -3.48 11.19 7.26
C ARG A 98 -2.46 11.72 6.26
N ARG A 99 -1.39 12.36 6.75
CA ARG A 99 -0.27 12.83 5.92
C ARG A 99 0.39 11.65 5.20
N ALA A 100 0.75 10.60 5.93
CA ALA A 100 1.35 9.39 5.37
C ALA A 100 0.54 8.79 4.21
N ILE A 101 -0.78 8.66 4.38
CA ILE A 101 -1.67 8.15 3.33
C ILE A 101 -1.72 9.10 2.14
N SER A 102 -1.75 10.41 2.38
CA SER A 102 -1.77 11.43 1.32
C SER A 102 -0.48 11.37 0.48
N ASP A 103 0.67 11.43 1.14
CA ASP A 103 1.98 11.47 0.49
C ASP A 103 2.23 10.16 -0.28
N PHE A 104 1.89 9.01 0.32
CA PHE A 104 1.95 7.73 -0.38
C PHE A 104 1.06 7.70 -1.62
N THR A 105 -0.18 8.18 -1.49
CA THR A 105 -1.13 8.20 -2.62
C THR A 105 -0.60 9.05 -3.76
N GLU A 106 -0.02 10.21 -3.45
CA GLU A 106 0.56 11.11 -4.44
C GLU A 106 1.70 10.46 -5.19
N LEU A 107 2.68 9.93 -4.46
CA LEU A 107 3.83 9.27 -5.08
C LEU A 107 3.40 8.03 -5.88
N PHE A 108 2.44 7.25 -5.38
CA PHE A 108 1.97 6.05 -6.05
C PHE A 108 1.23 6.36 -7.37
N ILE A 109 0.39 7.39 -7.40
CA ILE A 109 -0.37 7.78 -8.61
C ILE A 109 0.53 8.42 -9.67
N LEU A 110 1.60 9.12 -9.25
CA LEU A 110 2.56 9.70 -10.19
C LEU A 110 3.35 8.62 -10.96
N LEU A 111 3.41 7.39 -10.43
CA LEU A 111 4.07 6.27 -11.09
C LEU A 111 3.12 5.55 -12.07
N PRO A 112 3.57 5.21 -13.31
CA PRO A 112 2.69 4.63 -14.34
C PRO A 112 1.95 3.36 -13.90
N ILE A 113 2.65 2.46 -13.19
CA ILE A 113 2.07 1.21 -12.70
C ILE A 113 1.02 1.50 -11.62
N GLY A 114 1.30 2.42 -10.71
CA GLY A 114 0.36 2.78 -9.65
C GLY A 114 -0.91 3.42 -10.20
N LYS A 115 -0.78 4.33 -11.18
CA LYS A 115 -1.92 4.92 -11.90
C LYS A 115 -2.81 3.86 -12.55
N GLN A 116 -2.22 2.91 -13.27
CA GLN A 116 -2.97 1.82 -13.91
C GLN A 116 -3.74 0.95 -12.90
N GLN A 117 -3.19 0.71 -11.71
CA GLN A 117 -3.89 -0.05 -10.66
C GLN A 117 -5.09 0.74 -10.11
N VAL A 118 -4.93 2.05 -9.87
CA VAL A 118 -6.01 2.92 -9.40
C VAL A 118 -7.16 2.97 -10.41
N ASP A 119 -6.84 3.17 -11.70
CA ASP A 119 -7.83 3.24 -12.78
C ASP A 119 -8.67 1.95 -12.91
N LYS A 120 -8.02 0.79 -12.80
CA LYS A 120 -8.68 -0.53 -12.83
C LYS A 120 -9.67 -0.69 -11.68
N GLU A 121 -9.22 -0.41 -10.45
CA GLU A 121 -10.03 -0.55 -9.24
C GLU A 121 -11.20 0.46 -9.21
N PHE A 122 -10.95 1.68 -9.66
CA PHE A 122 -11.98 2.72 -9.78
C PHE A 122 -13.07 2.31 -10.78
N THR A 123 -12.68 1.84 -11.95
CA THR A 123 -13.61 1.35 -12.99
C THR A 123 -14.45 0.18 -12.47
N ALA A 124 -13.82 -0.79 -11.81
CA ALA A 124 -14.51 -1.95 -11.24
C ALA A 124 -15.61 -1.55 -10.24
N ARG A 125 -15.37 -0.51 -9.42
CA ARG A 125 -16.38 -0.02 -8.45
C ARG A 125 -17.56 0.70 -9.08
N LYS A 126 -17.34 1.40 -10.19
CA LYS A 126 -18.41 2.08 -10.91
C LYS A 126 -19.38 1.08 -11.52
N MET A 127 -18.89 -0.08 -11.97
CA MET A 127 -19.73 -1.15 -12.52
C MET A 127 -20.61 -1.86 -11.47
N ILE A 128 -20.21 -1.90 -10.20
CA ILE A 128 -20.98 -2.56 -9.13
C ILE A 128 -22.16 -1.68 -8.63
N ARG A 129 -22.16 -0.38 -8.96
CA ARG A 129 -23.16 0.59 -8.49
C ARG A 129 -24.31 0.86 -9.48
N ASN A 130 -24.32 0.20 -10.64
CA ASN A 130 -25.39 0.23 -11.64
C ASN A 130 -26.14 -1.11 -11.64
#